data_AF-A0ABD3TL93-F1
#
_entry.id   AF-A0ABD3TL93-F1
#
_cell.length_a   1.000
_cell.length_b   1.000
_cell.length_c   1.000
_cell.angle_alpha   90.00
_cell.angle_beta   90.00
_cell.angle_gamma   90.00
#
_symmetry.space_group_name_H-M   'P 1'
#
loop_
_entity.id
_entity.type
_entity.pdbx_description
1 polymer ?
#
loop_
_entity_poly.entity_id
_entity_poly.type
_entity_poly.pdbx_seq_one_letter_code
_entity_poly.pdbx_strand_id
1 'polypeptide(L)'
;MYAMAQGEVIDASRELNGLQKRRLEEEIKLKQISFQEEEAKELARKEKERHEATRREADFVKECAEREAAERKEAENRGSNSNATKEKESLDRALAGCFHQYRKFTWEEIVFATESFSENLKIGMGAYGTVYKCSFHHTTAAVKILHDKESRRVEQELEILSQIHHPHLLILLGACPDHSCLVFEFMENGSLEDRLLKKNNTPPILWFHRYRIAWEIASALVYLHNSRPKGIIHRDLKPANILLDHNYVSKIGDIGLSTMLNNNDSLSISTAPAGTICYIDPEYQRTGLVSPMCDVYAFGIVVLQLLTGKSAMGISRIVEIAMINDRFMEVLDYEAGAWPMEETKRLAYVALRCTELRRRDRPDLVNEVLPTLEKLKDYAEKARDLALTTSPHPPPPPNHFICPILKVCLHS
;
A
#
# COMPACT_ATOMS: atom_id res chain seq x y z
N MET A 1 67.72 -51.66 42.15
CA MET A 1 66.60 -51.13 42.97
C MET A 1 66.71 -49.64 43.28
N TYR A 2 67.90 -49.05 43.46
CA TYR A 2 68.04 -47.62 43.81
C TYR A 2 67.80 -46.62 42.66
N ALA A 3 68.19 -46.95 41.43
CA ALA A 3 68.04 -46.07 40.26
C ALA A 3 66.58 -45.95 39.75
N MET A 4 65.78 -47.01 39.91
CA MET A 4 64.35 -47.00 39.54
C MET A 4 63.53 -46.13 40.51
N ALA A 5 63.81 -46.23 41.81
CA ALA A 5 63.14 -45.41 42.83
C ALA A 5 63.44 -43.90 42.67
N GLN A 6 64.63 -43.52 42.18
CA GLN A 6 64.95 -42.12 41.88
C GLN A 6 64.25 -41.60 40.62
N GLY A 7 64.08 -42.43 39.59
CA GLY A 7 63.31 -42.07 38.38
C GLY A 7 61.82 -41.85 38.67
N GLU A 8 61.22 -42.74 39.45
CA GLU A 8 59.80 -42.63 39.88
C GLU A 8 59.54 -41.38 40.72
N VAL A 9 60.48 -40.99 41.60
CA VAL A 9 60.36 -39.76 42.41
C VAL A 9 60.45 -38.49 41.53
N ILE A 10 61.29 -38.50 40.50
CA ILE A 10 61.43 -37.36 39.57
C ILE A 10 60.19 -37.23 38.69
N ASP A 11 59.64 -38.33 38.18
CA ASP A 11 58.42 -38.30 37.36
C ASP A 11 57.19 -37.92 38.20
N ALA A 12 57.06 -38.43 39.42
CA ALA A 12 56.01 -38.00 40.34
C ALA A 12 56.11 -36.49 40.68
N SER A 13 57.33 -35.97 40.84
CA SER A 13 57.55 -34.53 41.07
C SER A 13 57.17 -33.69 39.84
N ARG A 14 57.47 -34.18 38.62
CA ARG A 14 57.13 -33.50 37.37
C ARG A 14 55.61 -33.51 37.12
N GLU A 15 54.93 -34.62 37.42
CA GLU A 15 53.47 -34.70 37.36
C GLU A 15 52.80 -33.79 38.38
N LEU A 16 53.31 -33.74 39.62
CA LEU A 16 52.80 -32.87 40.68
C LEU A 16 52.90 -31.38 40.28
N ASN A 17 54.03 -30.96 39.71
CA ASN A 17 54.22 -29.61 39.19
C ASN A 17 53.25 -29.31 38.01
N GLY A 18 53.02 -30.28 37.13
CA GLY A 18 52.06 -30.14 36.04
C GLY A 18 50.61 -30.03 36.51
N LEU A 19 50.25 -30.73 37.59
CA LEU A 19 48.94 -30.61 38.25
C LEU A 19 48.79 -29.26 38.96
N GLN A 20 49.82 -28.79 39.66
CA GLN A 20 49.81 -27.47 40.30
C GLN A 20 49.65 -26.34 39.28
N LYS A 21 50.31 -26.42 38.13
CA LYS A 21 50.17 -25.44 37.04
C LYS A 21 48.74 -25.41 36.48
N ARG A 22 48.14 -26.58 36.20
CA ARG A 22 46.75 -26.68 35.73
C ARG A 22 45.76 -26.12 36.76
N ARG A 23 45.96 -26.42 38.04
CA ARG A 23 45.13 -25.88 39.13
C ARG A 23 45.16 -24.35 39.16
N LEU A 24 46.33 -23.74 38.97
CA LEU A 24 46.47 -22.29 38.92
C LEU A 24 45.79 -21.69 37.68
N GLU A 25 45.91 -22.32 36.52
CA GLU A 25 45.23 -21.89 35.29
C GLU A 25 43.70 -21.99 35.41
N GLU A 26 43.17 -23.03 36.03
CA GLU A 26 41.75 -23.18 36.32
C GLU A 26 41.25 -22.13 37.32
N GLU A 27 42.05 -21.81 38.34
CA GLU A 27 41.71 -20.76 39.31
C GLU A 27 41.64 -19.36 38.65
N ILE A 28 42.54 -19.08 37.71
CA ILE A 28 42.53 -17.83 36.92
C ILE A 28 41.27 -17.79 36.03
N LYS A 29 40.94 -18.89 35.34
CA LYS A 29 39.73 -18.98 34.50
C LYS A 29 38.45 -18.80 35.31
N LEU A 30 38.36 -19.41 36.49
CA LEU A 30 37.21 -19.26 37.38
C LEU A 30 37.05 -17.81 37.85
N LYS A 31 38.15 -17.12 38.19
CA LYS A 31 38.11 -15.68 38.53
C LYS A 31 37.62 -14.82 37.36
N GLN A 32 38.04 -15.15 36.14
CA GLN A 32 37.61 -14.42 34.94
C GLN A 32 36.13 -14.66 34.61
N ILE A 33 35.63 -15.90 34.73
CA ILE A 33 34.21 -16.22 34.55
C ILE A 33 33.36 -15.51 35.60
N SER A 34 33.78 -15.54 36.87
CA SER A 34 33.08 -14.84 37.95
C SER A 34 32.98 -13.33 37.70
N PHE A 35 34.05 -12.72 37.15
CA PHE A 35 34.03 -11.30 36.78
C PHE A 35 33.05 -11.01 35.63
N GLN A 36 33.04 -11.83 34.59
CA GLN A 36 32.11 -11.70 33.46
C GLN A 36 30.65 -11.92 33.88
N GLU A 37 30.40 -12.83 34.83
CA GLU A 37 29.06 -13.08 35.36
C GLU A 37 28.52 -11.86 36.11
N GLU A 38 29.35 -11.21 36.93
CA GLU A 38 28.97 -9.97 37.63
C GLU A 38 28.72 -8.81 36.66
N GLU A 39 29.53 -8.67 35.61
CA GLU A 39 29.31 -7.65 34.58
C GLU A 39 28.00 -7.88 33.80
N ALA A 40 27.69 -9.14 33.48
CA ALA A 40 26.43 -9.50 32.83
C ALA A 40 25.20 -9.25 33.73
N LYS A 41 25.32 -9.53 35.04
CA LYS A 41 24.26 -9.23 36.02
C LYS A 41 23.99 -7.74 36.13
N GLU A 42 25.03 -6.91 36.17
CA GLU A 42 24.88 -5.46 36.21
C GLU A 42 24.26 -4.89 34.92
N LEU A 43 24.63 -5.42 33.75
CA LEU A 43 24.02 -5.03 32.49
C LEU A 43 22.52 -5.39 32.46
N ALA A 44 22.17 -6.61 32.88
CA ALA A 44 20.79 -7.05 32.98
C ALA A 44 19.97 -6.20 33.97
N ARG A 45 20.57 -5.78 35.09
CA ARG A 45 19.94 -4.88 36.06
C ARG A 45 19.63 -3.51 35.43
N LYS A 46 20.61 -2.91 34.75
CA LYS A 46 20.42 -1.62 34.06
C LYS A 46 19.37 -1.70 32.96
N GLU A 47 19.33 -2.79 32.20
CA GLU A 47 18.34 -2.96 31.14
C GLU A 47 16.92 -3.17 31.70
N LYS A 48 16.79 -3.91 32.80
CA LYS A 48 15.53 -4.04 33.54
C LYS A 48 15.04 -2.69 34.08
N GLU A 49 15.92 -1.90 34.69
CA GLU A 49 15.59 -0.55 35.18
C GLU A 49 15.13 0.37 34.03
N ARG A 50 15.79 0.31 32.86
CA ARG A 50 15.38 1.06 31.67
C ARG A 50 14.00 0.63 31.17
N HIS A 51 13.73 -0.67 31.09
CA HIS A 51 12.42 -1.18 30.68
C HIS A 51 11.31 -0.82 31.67
N GLU A 52 11.57 -0.87 32.97
CA GLU A 52 10.62 -0.44 33.98
C GLU A 52 10.34 1.07 33.89
N ALA A 53 11.34 1.91 33.62
CA ALA A 53 11.15 3.33 33.41
C ALA A 53 10.28 3.61 32.17
N THR A 54 10.56 2.98 31.03
CA THR A 54 9.75 3.11 29.82
C THR A 54 8.31 2.62 30.03
N ARG A 55 8.11 1.55 30.82
CA ARG A 55 6.77 1.05 31.14
C ARG A 55 6.00 2.05 32.01
N ARG A 56 6.63 2.62 33.04
CA ARG A 56 6.01 3.65 33.90
C ARG A 56 5.61 4.89 33.08
N GLU A 57 6.45 5.30 32.12
CA GLU A 57 6.15 6.41 31.23
C GLU A 57 4.96 6.08 30.29
N ALA A 58 4.90 4.87 29.74
CA ALA A 58 3.77 4.42 28.93
C ALA A 58 2.45 4.33 29.73
N ASP A 59 2.51 3.83 30.98
CA ASP A 59 1.35 3.76 31.87
C ASP A 59 0.87 5.18 32.25
N PHE A 60 1.79 6.11 32.51
CA PHE A 60 1.46 7.52 32.79
C PHE A 60 0.80 8.21 31.58
N VAL A 61 1.34 8.02 30.37
CA VAL A 61 0.74 8.56 29.14
C VAL A 61 -0.65 7.99 28.91
N LYS A 62 -0.84 6.69 29.16
CA LYS A 62 -2.15 6.03 29.06
C LYS A 62 -3.15 6.62 30.05
N GLU A 63 -2.75 6.83 31.32
CA GLU A 63 -3.63 7.40 32.34
C GLU A 63 -4.00 8.87 32.03
N CYS A 64 -3.04 9.67 31.53
CA CYS A 64 -3.31 11.02 31.06
C CYS A 64 -4.29 11.03 29.88
N ALA A 65 -4.15 10.12 28.91
CA ALA A 65 -5.07 10.01 27.78
C ALA A 65 -6.47 9.57 28.22
N GLU A 66 -6.58 8.65 29.17
CA GLU A 66 -7.86 8.21 29.74
C GLU A 66 -8.56 9.33 30.52
N ARG A 67 -7.82 10.11 31.30
CA ARG A 67 -8.34 11.27 32.05
C ARG A 67 -8.82 12.37 31.11
N GLU A 68 -8.03 12.69 30.08
CA GLU A 68 -8.41 13.66 29.06
C GLU A 68 -9.65 13.20 28.27
N ALA A 69 -9.76 11.90 27.95
CA ALA A 69 -10.95 11.34 27.33
C ALA A 69 -12.19 11.43 28.23
N ALA A 70 -12.04 11.23 29.54
CA ALA A 70 -13.13 11.36 30.51
C ALA A 70 -13.62 12.81 30.67
N GLU A 71 -12.69 13.75 30.81
CA GLU A 71 -13.00 15.19 30.89
C GLU A 71 -13.67 15.70 29.60
N ARG A 72 -13.23 15.21 28.43
CA ARG A 72 -13.86 15.51 27.15
C ARG A 72 -15.28 14.95 27.04
N LYS A 73 -15.50 13.71 27.49
CA LYS A 73 -16.84 13.11 27.54
C LYS A 73 -17.79 13.88 28.46
N GLU A 74 -17.29 14.41 29.57
CA GLU A 74 -18.07 15.31 30.43
C GLU A 74 -18.33 16.68 29.80
N ALA A 75 -17.39 17.24 29.05
CA ALA A 75 -17.57 18.49 28.31
C ALA A 75 -18.59 18.34 27.16
N GLU A 76 -18.56 17.21 26.45
CA GLU A 76 -19.53 16.86 25.39
C GLU A 76 -20.94 16.67 25.94
N ASN A 77 -21.08 16.00 27.09
CA ASN A 77 -22.37 15.86 27.78
C ASN A 77 -22.93 17.21 28.25
N ARG A 78 -22.05 18.15 28.65
CA ARG A 78 -22.46 19.53 29.00
C ARG A 78 -22.83 20.37 27.76
N GLY A 79 -22.19 20.14 26.61
CA GLY A 79 -22.46 20.83 25.33
C GLY A 79 -23.69 20.31 24.57
N SER A 80 -24.12 19.08 24.83
CA SER A 80 -25.25 18.42 24.14
C SER A 80 -26.64 18.98 24.51
N ASN A 81 -26.72 19.93 25.44
CA ASN A 81 -27.97 20.53 25.90
C ASN A 81 -28.41 21.78 25.11
N SER A 82 -27.82 22.06 23.94
CA SER A 82 -28.20 23.21 23.10
C SER A 82 -28.87 22.76 21.80
N ASN A 83 -29.93 23.48 21.39
CA ASN A 83 -30.74 23.20 20.19
C ASN A 83 -29.95 23.13 18.87
N ALA A 84 -28.68 23.55 18.85
CA ALA A 84 -27.82 23.59 17.67
C ALA A 84 -27.38 22.20 17.15
N THR A 85 -27.23 21.19 18.02
CA THR A 85 -26.89 19.82 17.57
C THR A 85 -28.07 19.14 16.88
N LYS A 86 -29.31 19.38 17.32
CA LYS A 86 -30.50 18.86 16.67
C LYS A 86 -30.73 19.48 15.30
N GLU A 87 -30.45 20.77 15.14
CA GLU A 87 -30.52 21.45 13.84
C GLU A 87 -29.41 20.99 12.90
N LYS A 88 -28.17 20.81 13.39
CA LYS A 88 -27.06 20.26 12.60
C LYS A 88 -27.31 18.82 12.16
N GLU A 89 -27.78 17.95 13.03
CA GLU A 89 -28.16 16.58 12.66
C GLU A 89 -29.40 16.52 11.76
N SER A 90 -30.33 17.48 11.89
CA SER A 90 -31.47 17.61 10.98
C SER A 90 -31.01 18.06 9.59
N LEU A 91 -30.07 19.00 9.52
CA LEU A 91 -29.47 19.49 8.27
C LEU A 91 -28.60 18.41 7.61
N ASP A 92 -27.80 17.68 8.38
CA ASP A 92 -27.00 16.55 7.91
C ASP A 92 -27.91 15.39 7.44
N ARG A 93 -29.05 15.14 8.09
CA ARG A 93 -30.07 14.19 7.62
C ARG A 93 -30.80 14.67 6.37
N ALA A 94 -31.09 15.97 6.27
CA ALA A 94 -31.72 16.56 5.08
C ALA A 94 -30.76 16.55 3.87
N LEU A 95 -29.46 16.74 4.10
CA LEU A 95 -28.40 16.58 3.11
C LEU A 95 -28.20 15.10 2.75
N ALA A 96 -28.23 14.18 3.73
CA ALA A 96 -28.17 12.72 3.52
C ALA A 96 -29.29 12.20 2.59
N GLY A 97 -30.45 12.87 2.58
CA GLY A 97 -31.55 12.61 1.65
C GLY A 97 -31.23 12.87 0.17
N CYS A 98 -30.09 13.48 -0.16
CA CYS A 98 -29.67 13.83 -1.52
C CYS A 98 -28.62 12.85 -2.14
N PHE A 99 -28.15 11.83 -1.41
CA PHE A 99 -26.95 11.05 -1.76
C PHE A 99 -27.18 9.72 -2.51
N HIS A 100 -27.94 9.73 -3.60
CA HIS A 100 -28.00 8.57 -4.49
C HIS A 100 -27.77 8.97 -5.95
N GLN A 101 -26.62 9.58 -6.27
CA GLN A 101 -26.20 9.80 -7.66
C GLN A 101 -25.55 8.55 -8.28
N TYR A 102 -26.12 7.37 -8.05
CA TYR A 102 -25.74 6.16 -8.79
C TYR A 102 -26.98 5.56 -9.45
N ARG A 103 -26.82 5.01 -10.65
CA ARG A 103 -27.93 4.35 -11.34
C ARG A 103 -28.29 3.06 -10.60
N LYS A 104 -29.57 2.89 -10.26
CA LYS A 104 -30.08 1.61 -9.78
C LYS A 104 -30.39 0.71 -10.97
N PHE A 105 -29.80 -0.48 -10.99
CA PHE A 105 -30.07 -1.52 -11.97
C PHE A 105 -31.00 -2.56 -11.36
N THR A 106 -31.92 -3.10 -12.17
CA THR A 106 -32.70 -4.27 -11.75
C THR A 106 -31.87 -5.54 -11.87
N TRP A 107 -32.22 -6.57 -11.12
CA TRP A 107 -31.52 -7.85 -11.22
C TRP A 107 -31.63 -8.45 -12.62
N GLU A 108 -32.79 -8.30 -13.27
CA GLU A 108 -33.03 -8.77 -14.64
C GLU A 108 -32.10 -8.07 -15.64
N GLU A 109 -31.87 -6.76 -15.48
CA GLU A 109 -30.90 -6.02 -16.30
C GLU A 109 -29.48 -6.58 -16.13
N ILE A 110 -29.07 -6.86 -14.89
CA ILE A 110 -27.74 -7.45 -14.60
C ILE A 110 -27.60 -8.85 -15.22
N VAL A 111 -28.60 -9.71 -15.03
CA VAL A 111 -28.64 -11.08 -15.57
C VAL A 111 -28.58 -11.05 -17.10
N PHE A 112 -29.37 -10.18 -17.73
CA PHE A 112 -29.38 -10.03 -19.18
C PHE A 112 -28.03 -9.53 -19.69
N ALA A 113 -27.46 -8.48 -19.08
CA ALA A 113 -26.21 -7.87 -19.52
C ALA A 113 -24.97 -8.76 -19.33
N THR A 114 -25.05 -9.75 -18.45
CA THR A 114 -23.99 -10.74 -18.17
C THR A 114 -24.25 -12.11 -18.82
N GLU A 115 -25.25 -12.21 -19.71
CA GLU A 115 -25.66 -13.45 -20.36
C GLU A 115 -25.89 -14.60 -19.36
N SER A 116 -26.64 -14.33 -18.30
CA SER A 116 -26.85 -15.25 -17.16
C SER A 116 -25.54 -15.65 -16.46
N PHE A 117 -24.64 -14.69 -16.24
CA PHE A 117 -23.33 -14.89 -15.60
C PHE A 117 -22.47 -15.94 -16.33
N SER A 118 -22.45 -15.86 -17.65
CA SER A 118 -21.65 -16.74 -18.51
C SER A 118 -20.18 -16.75 -18.08
N GLU A 119 -19.58 -17.94 -17.96
CA GLU A 119 -18.16 -18.08 -17.62
C GLU A 119 -17.25 -17.43 -18.68
N ASN A 120 -17.72 -17.28 -19.93
CA ASN A 120 -16.98 -16.56 -20.98
C ASN A 120 -16.84 -15.06 -20.71
N LEU A 121 -17.74 -14.49 -19.90
CA LEU A 121 -17.75 -13.08 -19.53
C LEU A 121 -17.08 -12.84 -18.17
N LYS A 122 -16.69 -13.89 -17.47
CA LYS A 122 -16.00 -13.78 -16.17
C LYS A 122 -14.58 -13.26 -16.38
N ILE A 123 -14.28 -12.12 -15.77
CA ILE A 123 -12.98 -11.46 -15.90
C ILE A 123 -12.13 -11.58 -14.63
N GLY A 124 -12.75 -11.88 -13.48
CA GLY A 124 -12.02 -12.05 -12.23
C GLY A 124 -12.85 -12.72 -11.14
N MET A 125 -12.16 -13.35 -10.19
CA MET A 125 -12.74 -13.88 -8.97
C MET A 125 -11.74 -13.66 -7.84
N GLY A 126 -12.17 -13.00 -6.77
CA GLY A 126 -11.34 -12.72 -5.60
C GLY A 126 -12.10 -12.99 -4.30
N ALA A 127 -11.46 -12.69 -3.17
CA ALA A 127 -12.04 -12.89 -1.84
C ALA A 127 -13.32 -12.06 -1.59
N TYR A 128 -13.53 -10.99 -2.36
CA TYR A 128 -14.63 -10.05 -2.17
C TYR A 128 -15.75 -10.22 -3.19
N GLY A 129 -15.59 -11.06 -4.21
CA GLY A 129 -16.60 -11.19 -5.24
C GLY A 129 -16.11 -11.78 -6.56
N THR A 130 -17.06 -11.98 -7.46
CA THR A 130 -16.82 -12.38 -8.85
C THR A 130 -17.15 -11.21 -9.77
N VAL A 131 -16.29 -10.96 -10.76
CA VAL A 131 -16.44 -9.85 -11.70
C VAL A 131 -16.71 -10.38 -13.10
N TYR A 132 -17.74 -9.84 -13.75
CA TYR A 132 -18.17 -10.17 -15.10
C TYR A 132 -18.11 -8.93 -15.99
N LYS A 133 -17.59 -9.09 -17.20
CA LYS A 133 -17.77 -8.13 -18.28
C LYS A 133 -19.23 -8.15 -18.75
N CYS A 134 -19.78 -6.99 -19.06
CA CYS A 134 -21.15 -6.85 -19.50
C CYS A 134 -21.30 -5.66 -20.47
N SER A 135 -22.49 -5.52 -21.05
CA SER A 135 -22.83 -4.37 -21.90
C SER A 135 -24.22 -3.84 -21.54
N PHE A 136 -24.29 -2.57 -21.12
CA PHE A 136 -25.55 -1.87 -20.89
C PHE A 136 -25.75 -0.82 -21.98
N HIS A 137 -26.76 -0.98 -22.85
CA HIS A 137 -27.07 0.00 -23.92
C HIS A 137 -25.82 0.41 -24.73
N HIS A 138 -25.02 -0.58 -25.17
CA HIS A 138 -23.73 -0.40 -25.87
C HIS A 138 -22.57 0.19 -25.04
N THR A 139 -22.76 0.42 -23.75
CA THR A 139 -21.68 0.79 -22.82
C THR A 139 -21.09 -0.48 -22.21
N THR A 140 -19.81 -0.75 -22.49
CA THR A 140 -19.11 -1.88 -21.87
C THR A 140 -18.82 -1.55 -20.40
N ALA A 141 -19.15 -2.48 -19.50
CA ALA A 141 -19.02 -2.30 -18.06
C ALA A 141 -18.54 -3.58 -17.37
N ALA A 142 -18.22 -3.48 -16.08
CA ALA A 142 -17.87 -4.61 -15.22
C ALA A 142 -18.86 -4.71 -14.05
N VAL A 143 -19.55 -5.84 -13.92
CA VAL A 143 -20.39 -6.15 -12.76
C VAL A 143 -19.57 -6.93 -11.75
N LYS A 144 -19.39 -6.40 -10.54
CA LYS A 144 -18.84 -7.09 -9.37
C LYS A 144 -20.00 -7.58 -8.51
N ILE A 145 -20.13 -8.89 -8.38
CA ILE A 145 -21.07 -9.55 -7.48
C ILE A 145 -20.31 -9.90 -6.20
N LEU A 146 -20.69 -9.28 -5.09
CA LEU A 146 -20.02 -9.50 -3.82
C LEU A 146 -20.42 -10.86 -3.25
N HIS A 147 -19.44 -11.61 -2.73
CA HIS A 147 -19.71 -12.92 -2.09
C HIS A 147 -20.38 -12.76 -0.73
N ASP A 148 -20.07 -11.66 -0.06
CA ASP A 148 -20.60 -11.31 1.24
C ASP A 148 -21.91 -10.56 1.09
N LYS A 149 -22.96 -11.07 1.73
CA LYS A 149 -24.30 -10.44 1.78
C LYS A 149 -24.44 -9.51 2.98
N GLU A 150 -23.39 -9.26 3.74
CA GLU A 150 -23.40 -8.26 4.81
C GLU A 150 -23.71 -6.88 4.23
N SER A 151 -24.97 -6.46 4.37
CA SER A 151 -25.51 -5.22 3.79
C SER A 151 -24.65 -4.01 4.16
N ARG A 152 -24.09 -3.98 5.38
CA ARG A 152 -23.30 -2.85 5.88
C ARG A 152 -22.04 -2.57 5.06
N ARG A 153 -21.35 -3.60 4.55
CA ARG A 153 -20.11 -3.39 3.79
C ARG A 153 -20.42 -2.82 2.40
N VAL A 154 -21.48 -3.33 1.78
CA VAL A 154 -21.99 -2.84 0.49
C VAL A 154 -22.50 -1.40 0.63
N GLU A 155 -23.26 -1.11 1.68
CA GLU A 155 -23.76 0.23 2.00
C GLU A 155 -22.61 1.22 2.20
N GLN A 156 -21.57 0.85 2.96
CA GLN A 156 -20.40 1.70 3.17
C GLN A 156 -19.60 1.93 1.89
N GLU A 157 -19.40 0.89 1.07
CA GLU A 157 -18.71 1.00 -0.22
C GLU A 157 -19.50 1.91 -1.18
N LEU A 158 -20.83 1.77 -1.24
CA LEU A 158 -21.71 2.65 -2.01
C LEU A 158 -21.71 4.10 -1.50
N GLU A 159 -21.71 4.29 -0.19
CA GLU A 159 -21.66 5.61 0.44
C GLU A 159 -20.38 6.34 0.01
N ILE A 160 -19.23 5.67 0.07
CA ILE A 160 -17.96 6.28 -0.35
C ILE A 160 -17.92 6.47 -1.87
N LEU A 161 -18.19 5.42 -2.67
CA LEU A 161 -18.12 5.46 -4.14
C LEU A 161 -19.03 6.53 -4.75
N SER A 162 -20.19 6.79 -4.16
CA SER A 162 -21.13 7.82 -4.65
C SER A 162 -20.64 9.25 -4.44
N GLN A 163 -19.65 9.47 -3.58
CA GLN A 163 -19.13 10.79 -3.21
C GLN A 163 -17.78 11.12 -3.85
N ILE A 164 -17.07 10.11 -4.39
CA ILE A 164 -15.72 10.29 -4.95
C ILE A 164 -15.75 10.31 -6.47
N HIS A 165 -15.11 11.33 -7.05
CA HIS A 165 -14.97 11.49 -8.50
C HIS A 165 -13.58 12.04 -8.81
N HIS A 166 -12.73 11.21 -9.41
CA HIS A 166 -11.37 11.58 -9.79
C HIS A 166 -10.95 10.77 -11.03
N PRO A 167 -10.18 11.33 -11.98
CA PRO A 167 -9.78 10.63 -13.21
C PRO A 167 -9.03 9.31 -12.99
N HIS A 168 -8.37 9.17 -11.85
CA HIS A 168 -7.58 8.00 -11.47
C HIS A 168 -8.22 7.18 -10.33
N LEU A 169 -9.54 7.30 -10.14
CA LEU A 169 -10.35 6.41 -9.31
C LEU A 169 -11.38 5.70 -10.19
N LEU A 170 -11.62 4.42 -9.91
CA LEU A 170 -12.55 3.61 -10.68
C LEU A 170 -13.99 4.12 -10.49
N ILE A 171 -14.66 4.44 -11.59
CA ILE A 171 -15.99 5.07 -11.57
C ILE A 171 -17.07 4.01 -11.36
N LEU A 172 -17.90 4.21 -10.35
CA LEU A 172 -19.15 3.49 -10.15
C LEU A 172 -20.21 4.03 -11.12
N LEU A 173 -20.68 3.21 -12.05
CA LEU A 173 -21.77 3.54 -12.98
C LEU A 173 -23.14 3.33 -12.33
N GLY A 174 -23.23 2.36 -11.42
CA GLY A 174 -24.47 2.05 -10.72
C GLY A 174 -24.37 0.80 -9.86
N ALA A 175 -25.49 0.37 -9.30
CA ALA A 175 -25.54 -0.78 -8.41
C ALA A 175 -26.92 -1.47 -8.43
N CYS A 176 -26.95 -2.72 -7.99
CA CYS A 176 -28.15 -3.45 -7.60
C CYS A 176 -27.97 -3.88 -6.13
N PRO A 177 -28.34 -3.03 -5.16
CA PRO A 177 -28.07 -3.27 -3.74
C PRO A 177 -28.71 -4.54 -3.19
N ASP A 178 -29.94 -4.86 -3.64
CA ASP A 178 -30.69 -6.05 -3.22
C ASP A 178 -29.95 -7.36 -3.51
N HIS A 179 -29.04 -7.34 -4.48
CA HIS A 179 -28.20 -8.47 -4.87
C HIS A 179 -26.71 -8.22 -4.64
N SER A 180 -26.35 -7.20 -3.85
CA SER A 180 -24.95 -6.86 -3.54
C SER A 180 -24.06 -6.75 -4.78
N CYS A 181 -24.59 -6.11 -5.83
CA CYS A 181 -23.91 -5.93 -7.11
C CYS A 181 -23.52 -4.49 -7.35
N LEU A 182 -22.28 -4.29 -7.79
CA LEU A 182 -21.73 -3.00 -8.16
C LEU A 182 -21.35 -3.01 -9.64
N VAL A 183 -21.66 -1.94 -10.36
CA VAL A 183 -21.40 -1.80 -11.80
C VAL A 183 -20.39 -0.69 -12.01
N PHE A 184 -19.23 -1.03 -12.57
CA PHE A 184 -18.13 -0.11 -12.82
C PHE A 184 -17.88 0.05 -14.31
N GLU A 185 -17.13 1.10 -14.66
CA GLU A 185 -16.50 1.19 -15.98
C GLU A 185 -15.59 -0.02 -16.23
N PHE A 186 -15.50 -0.45 -17.49
CA PHE A 186 -14.64 -1.56 -17.88
C PHE A 186 -13.22 -1.07 -18.22
N MET A 187 -12.21 -1.76 -17.71
CA MET A 187 -10.80 -1.42 -17.88
C MET A 187 -10.13 -2.48 -18.76
N GLU A 188 -9.82 -2.14 -20.01
CA GLU A 188 -9.51 -3.11 -21.07
C GLU A 188 -8.20 -3.88 -20.86
N ASN A 189 -7.23 -3.26 -20.18
CA ASN A 189 -5.95 -3.88 -19.86
C ASN A 189 -5.98 -4.64 -18.51
N GLY A 190 -7.12 -4.71 -17.83
CA GLY A 190 -7.25 -5.41 -16.56
C GLY A 190 -6.44 -4.77 -15.44
N SER A 191 -5.93 -5.59 -14.52
CA SER A 191 -5.16 -5.10 -13.37
C SER A 191 -3.69 -4.84 -13.70
N LEU A 192 -3.06 -3.92 -12.97
CA LEU A 192 -1.62 -3.68 -13.03
C LEU A 192 -0.84 -4.94 -12.65
N GLU A 193 -1.35 -5.76 -11.73
CA GLU A 193 -0.77 -7.06 -11.40
C GLU A 193 -0.70 -7.99 -12.62
N ASP A 194 -1.82 -8.20 -13.31
CA ASP A 194 -1.85 -9.07 -14.51
C ASP A 194 -0.89 -8.57 -15.58
N ARG A 195 -0.75 -7.25 -15.72
CA ARG A 195 0.16 -6.64 -16.70
C ARG A 195 1.64 -6.73 -16.30
N LEU A 196 1.97 -6.57 -15.02
CA LEU A 196 3.34 -6.79 -14.52
C LEU A 196 3.74 -8.27 -14.59
N LEU A 197 2.80 -9.19 -14.35
CA LEU A 197 3.00 -10.63 -14.53
C LEU A 197 2.95 -11.08 -16.01
N LYS A 198 2.66 -10.16 -16.94
CA LYS A 198 2.50 -10.42 -18.38
C LYS A 198 1.56 -11.60 -18.66
N LYS A 199 0.48 -11.70 -17.87
CA LYS A 199 -0.54 -12.73 -18.02
C LYS A 199 -1.09 -12.70 -19.45
N ASN A 200 -1.41 -13.88 -19.98
CA ASN A 200 -1.86 -14.07 -21.37
C ASN A 200 -0.87 -13.55 -22.43
N ASN A 201 0.43 -13.57 -22.14
CA ASN A 201 1.51 -13.07 -23.02
C ASN A 201 1.32 -11.60 -23.44
N THR A 202 0.75 -10.79 -22.56
CA THR A 202 0.58 -9.36 -22.82
C THR A 202 1.95 -8.65 -22.86
N PRO A 203 2.13 -7.63 -23.73
CA PRO A 203 3.42 -6.96 -23.88
C PRO A 203 3.83 -6.24 -22.58
N PRO A 204 5.13 -6.05 -22.33
CA PRO A 204 5.61 -5.27 -21.18
C PRO A 204 5.07 -3.84 -21.19
N ILE A 205 4.78 -3.28 -20.01
CA ILE A 205 4.51 -1.84 -19.88
C ILE A 205 5.84 -1.10 -19.98
N LEU A 206 5.95 -0.16 -20.92
CA LEU A 206 7.16 0.64 -21.13
C LEU A 206 7.39 1.63 -19.97
N TRP A 207 8.65 1.96 -19.70
CA TRP A 207 9.05 2.75 -18.52
C TRP A 207 8.30 4.09 -18.39
N PHE A 208 8.02 4.78 -19.50
CA PHE A 208 7.34 6.07 -19.48
C PHE A 208 5.88 5.96 -19.04
N HIS A 209 5.21 4.85 -19.38
CA HIS A 209 3.88 4.55 -18.83
C HIS A 209 3.96 4.26 -17.33
N ARG A 210 5.01 3.58 -16.87
CA ARG A 210 5.19 3.28 -15.44
C ARG A 210 5.40 4.55 -14.59
N TYR A 211 6.14 5.54 -15.11
CA TYR A 211 6.27 6.84 -14.48
C TYR A 211 4.93 7.56 -14.38
N ARG A 212 4.15 7.58 -15.47
CA ARG A 212 2.81 8.16 -15.48
C ARG A 212 1.90 7.47 -14.46
N ILE A 213 1.85 6.13 -14.47
CA ILE A 213 1.05 5.34 -13.51
C ILE A 213 1.41 5.68 -12.06
N ALA A 214 2.70 5.80 -11.73
CA ALA A 214 3.12 6.19 -10.37
C ALA A 214 2.55 7.56 -9.97
N TRP A 215 2.59 8.55 -10.87
CA TRP A 215 2.00 9.88 -10.63
C TRP A 215 0.48 9.82 -10.51
N GLU A 216 -0.21 9.08 -11.38
CA GLU A 216 -1.67 8.93 -11.38
C GLU A 216 -2.18 8.32 -10.05
N ILE A 217 -1.50 7.29 -9.54
CA ILE A 217 -1.79 6.67 -8.24
C ILE A 217 -1.61 7.70 -7.11
N ALA A 218 -0.48 8.41 -7.09
CA ALA A 218 -0.23 9.42 -6.07
C ALA A 218 -1.28 10.55 -6.09
N SER A 219 -1.68 11.01 -7.29
CA SER A 219 -2.75 12.01 -7.46
C SER A 219 -4.08 11.52 -6.88
N ALA A 220 -4.45 10.27 -7.15
CA ALA A 220 -5.68 9.69 -6.60
C ALA A 220 -5.64 9.56 -5.07
N LEU A 221 -4.50 9.16 -4.50
CA LEU A 221 -4.33 9.08 -3.04
C LEU A 221 -4.40 10.44 -2.37
N VAL A 222 -3.77 11.47 -2.96
CA VAL A 222 -3.89 12.86 -2.48
C VAL A 222 -5.34 13.31 -2.48
N TYR A 223 -6.10 13.00 -3.53
CA TYR A 223 -7.53 13.29 -3.57
C TYR A 223 -8.28 12.59 -2.43
N LEU A 224 -8.10 11.27 -2.27
CA LEU A 224 -8.78 10.50 -1.22
C LEU A 224 -8.46 11.02 0.18
N HIS A 225 -7.18 11.27 0.49
CA HIS A 225 -6.74 11.72 1.80
C HIS A 225 -7.27 13.12 2.15
N ASN A 226 -7.48 13.98 1.14
CA ASN A 226 -7.97 15.35 1.32
C ASN A 226 -9.48 15.51 1.07
N SER A 227 -10.19 14.42 0.78
CA SER A 227 -11.65 14.42 0.61
C SER A 227 -12.36 15.06 1.81
N ARG A 228 -13.45 15.78 1.53
CA ARG A 228 -14.29 16.45 2.52
C ARG A 228 -15.70 15.82 2.50
N PRO A 229 -16.38 15.70 3.65
CA PRO A 229 -16.01 16.22 4.97
C PRO A 229 -14.93 15.41 5.70
N LYS A 230 -14.69 14.16 5.30
CA LYS A 230 -13.74 13.23 5.91
C LYS A 230 -12.75 12.70 4.88
N GLY A 231 -11.46 12.75 5.19
CA GLY A 231 -10.43 12.09 4.37
C GLY A 231 -10.63 10.57 4.38
N ILE A 232 -10.36 9.93 3.24
CA ILE A 232 -10.56 8.50 3.02
C ILE A 232 -9.18 7.83 2.93
N ILE A 233 -8.94 6.80 3.74
CA ILE A 233 -7.73 5.98 3.66
C ILE A 233 -8.09 4.68 2.94
N HIS A 234 -7.36 4.34 1.88
CA HIS A 234 -7.66 3.22 0.99
C HIS A 234 -7.47 1.86 1.69
N ARG A 235 -6.35 1.69 2.40
CA ARG A 235 -5.94 0.52 3.21
C ARG A 235 -5.61 -0.77 2.47
N ASP A 236 -6.03 -0.96 1.22
CA ASP A 236 -5.66 -2.13 0.42
C ASP A 236 -5.10 -1.76 -0.96
N LEU A 237 -4.21 -0.76 -0.99
CA LEU A 237 -3.55 -0.37 -2.23
C LEU A 237 -2.54 -1.46 -2.64
N LYS A 238 -2.73 -2.02 -3.83
CA LYS A 238 -1.86 -3.06 -4.41
C LYS A 238 -2.07 -3.12 -5.93
N PRO A 239 -1.15 -3.74 -6.71
CA PRO A 239 -1.28 -3.82 -8.17
C PRO A 239 -2.58 -4.48 -8.66
N ALA A 240 -3.15 -5.43 -7.91
CA ALA A 240 -4.43 -6.08 -8.24
C ALA A 240 -5.64 -5.11 -8.17
N ASN A 241 -5.53 -4.04 -7.37
CA ASN A 241 -6.56 -3.03 -7.17
C ASN A 241 -6.32 -1.76 -8.01
N ILE A 242 -5.31 -1.76 -8.88
CA ILE A 242 -5.03 -0.67 -9.82
C ILE A 242 -5.36 -1.19 -11.22
N LEU A 243 -6.40 -0.65 -11.85
CA LEU A 243 -6.86 -1.10 -13.16
C LEU A 243 -6.36 -0.15 -14.27
N LEU A 244 -6.21 -0.69 -15.48
CA LEU A 244 -5.64 0.03 -16.62
C LEU A 244 -6.62 0.04 -17.80
N ASP A 245 -6.88 1.23 -18.34
CA ASP A 245 -7.67 1.39 -19.56
C ASP A 245 -6.83 1.02 -20.80
N HIS A 246 -7.43 1.08 -21.99
CA HIS A 246 -6.75 0.83 -23.26
C HIS A 246 -5.49 1.69 -23.52
N ASN A 247 -5.36 2.86 -22.90
CA ASN A 247 -4.22 3.77 -23.03
C ASN A 247 -3.22 3.67 -21.86
N TYR A 248 -3.35 2.67 -20.99
CA TYR A 248 -2.60 2.52 -19.73
C TYR A 248 -2.84 3.66 -18.73
N VAL A 249 -3.97 4.34 -18.78
CA VAL A 249 -4.38 5.25 -17.70
C VAL A 249 -4.81 4.38 -16.52
N SER A 250 -4.19 4.62 -15.36
CA SER A 250 -4.47 3.88 -14.15
C SER A 250 -5.62 4.47 -13.35
N LYS A 251 -6.42 3.58 -12.75
CA LYS A 251 -7.49 3.91 -11.81
C LYS A 251 -7.44 2.99 -10.60
N ILE A 252 -7.43 3.56 -9.40
CA ILE A 252 -7.51 2.79 -8.16
C ILE A 252 -8.96 2.35 -7.96
N GLY A 253 -9.18 1.07 -7.72
CA GLY A 253 -10.47 0.48 -7.38
C GLY A 253 -10.41 -0.29 -6.06
N ASP A 254 -11.51 -0.97 -5.73
CA ASP A 254 -11.69 -1.80 -4.52
C ASP A 254 -11.48 -1.05 -3.19
N ILE A 255 -12.40 -0.14 -2.90
CA ILE A 255 -12.44 0.62 -1.65
C ILE A 255 -13.15 -0.13 -0.50
N GLY A 256 -13.41 -1.43 -0.65
CA GLY A 256 -14.17 -2.24 0.32
C GLY A 256 -13.49 -2.43 1.68
N LEU A 257 -12.26 -1.95 1.86
CA LEU A 257 -11.54 -1.86 3.14
C LEU A 257 -11.27 -0.42 3.59
N SER A 258 -11.71 0.57 2.81
CA SER A 258 -11.42 1.97 3.08
C SER A 258 -12.11 2.46 4.35
N THR A 259 -11.54 3.49 4.96
CA THR A 259 -12.08 4.07 6.20
C THR A 259 -12.01 5.58 6.15
N MET A 260 -13.11 6.22 6.57
CA MET A 260 -13.18 7.67 6.70
C MET A 260 -12.52 8.12 8.01
N LEU A 261 -11.68 9.14 7.96
CA LEU A 261 -11.12 9.81 9.13
C LEU A 261 -12.23 10.44 9.98
N ASN A 262 -12.12 10.31 11.30
CA ASN A 262 -13.05 10.96 12.22
C ASN A 262 -12.79 12.47 12.25
N ASN A 263 -13.84 13.28 12.36
CA ASN A 263 -13.78 14.76 12.34
C ASN A 263 -13.01 15.40 13.52
N ASN A 264 -12.58 14.61 14.51
CA ASN A 264 -11.98 15.12 15.75
C ASN A 264 -10.45 15.10 15.66
N ASP A 265 -9.84 15.89 14.76
CA ASP A 265 -8.38 16.19 14.68
C ASP A 265 -7.37 15.02 14.85
N SER A 266 -7.82 13.77 14.86
CA SER A 266 -6.99 12.60 15.09
C SER A 266 -6.41 12.17 13.76
N LEU A 267 -5.10 12.34 13.59
CA LEU A 267 -4.33 11.89 12.42
C LEU A 267 -4.34 10.36 12.23
N SER A 268 -4.96 9.61 13.15
CA SER A 268 -5.06 8.16 13.08
C SER A 268 -6.32 7.58 13.72
N ILE A 269 -6.75 6.41 13.23
CA ILE A 269 -7.90 5.64 13.75
C ILE A 269 -7.43 4.28 14.25
N SER A 270 -7.86 3.84 15.42
CA SER A 270 -7.59 2.49 15.91
C SER A 270 -8.53 1.47 15.24
N THR A 271 -7.98 0.53 14.46
CA THR A 271 -8.72 -0.59 13.85
C THR A 271 -7.85 -1.84 13.78
N ALA A 272 -8.48 -3.03 13.72
CA ALA A 272 -7.73 -4.27 13.52
C ALA A 272 -6.95 -4.23 12.19
N PRO A 273 -5.69 -4.72 12.16
CA PRO A 273 -4.93 -4.84 10.92
C PRO A 273 -5.69 -5.57 9.82
N ALA A 274 -5.88 -4.91 8.68
CA ALA A 274 -6.47 -5.47 7.48
C ALA A 274 -5.74 -4.96 6.24
N GLY A 275 -5.71 -5.75 5.17
CA GLY A 275 -5.02 -5.47 3.92
C GLY A 275 -4.26 -6.68 3.40
N THR A 276 -3.55 -6.52 2.29
CA THR A 276 -2.79 -7.60 1.66
C THR A 276 -1.36 -7.68 2.19
N ILE A 277 -0.91 -8.89 2.56
CA ILE A 277 0.46 -9.15 3.04
C ILE A 277 1.49 -8.57 2.06
N CYS A 278 2.56 -7.95 2.58
CA CYS A 278 3.58 -7.15 1.87
C CYS A 278 3.23 -5.68 1.59
N TYR A 279 1.95 -5.30 1.62
CA TYR A 279 1.52 -3.90 1.42
C TYR A 279 1.04 -3.24 2.71
N ILE A 280 0.82 -4.02 3.77
CA ILE A 280 0.42 -3.51 5.09
C ILE A 280 1.58 -2.74 5.70
N ASP A 281 1.32 -1.50 6.12
CA ASP A 281 2.25 -0.69 6.90
C ASP A 281 2.72 -1.45 8.17
N PRO A 282 4.03 -1.69 8.35
CA PRO A 282 4.54 -2.45 9.50
C PRO A 282 4.23 -1.79 10.84
N GLU A 283 4.16 -0.46 10.91
CA GLU A 283 3.76 0.25 12.12
C GLU A 283 2.26 0.11 12.40
N TYR A 284 1.42 0.15 11.36
CA TYR A 284 -0.01 -0.16 11.49
C TYR A 284 -0.23 -1.60 11.95
N GLN A 285 0.46 -2.56 11.34
CA GLN A 285 0.36 -3.97 11.71
C GLN A 285 0.68 -4.20 13.20
N ARG A 286 1.66 -3.47 13.74
CA ARG A 286 2.07 -3.55 15.14
C ARG A 286 1.16 -2.79 16.11
N THR A 287 0.68 -1.61 15.72
CA THR A 287 -0.02 -0.67 16.64
C THR A 287 -1.54 -0.68 16.51
N GLY A 288 -2.08 -1.17 15.39
CA GLY A 288 -3.50 -1.03 15.05
C GLY A 288 -3.93 0.39 14.67
N LEU A 289 -3.01 1.36 14.64
CA LEU A 289 -3.32 2.74 14.29
C LEU A 289 -3.25 2.91 12.76
N VAL A 290 -4.36 3.25 12.11
CA VAL A 290 -4.44 3.56 10.67
C VAL A 290 -4.21 5.05 10.47
N SER A 291 -3.44 5.43 9.45
CA SER A 291 -3.23 6.82 9.03
C SER A 291 -3.03 6.90 7.51
N PRO A 292 -3.08 8.08 6.87
CA PRO A 292 -2.75 8.22 5.45
C PRO A 292 -1.37 7.64 5.07
N MET A 293 -0.43 7.62 6.02
CA MET A 293 0.89 7.00 5.86
C MET A 293 0.86 5.50 5.59
N CYS A 294 -0.27 4.82 5.88
CA CYS A 294 -0.46 3.43 5.49
C CYS A 294 -0.51 3.27 3.96
N ASP A 295 -1.24 4.15 3.28
CA ASP A 295 -1.33 4.13 1.82
C ASP A 295 -0.02 4.59 1.18
N VAL A 296 0.71 5.53 1.82
CA VAL A 296 2.05 5.95 1.36
C VAL A 296 3.03 4.77 1.37
N TYR A 297 3.00 3.92 2.39
CA TYR A 297 3.82 2.71 2.44
C TYR A 297 3.49 1.75 1.29
N ALA A 298 2.21 1.43 1.12
CA ALA A 298 1.75 0.56 0.05
C ALA A 298 2.09 1.13 -1.34
N PHE A 299 1.98 2.45 -1.52
CA PHE A 299 2.37 3.16 -2.73
C PHE A 299 3.86 2.97 -3.03
N GLY A 300 4.73 3.10 -2.03
CA GLY A 300 6.17 2.86 -2.19
C GLY A 300 6.46 1.44 -2.71
N ILE A 301 5.80 0.42 -2.16
CA ILE A 301 5.92 -0.96 -2.63
C ILE A 301 5.48 -1.10 -4.10
N VAL A 302 4.34 -0.52 -4.47
CA VAL A 302 3.83 -0.54 -5.86
C VAL A 302 4.83 0.12 -6.82
N VAL A 303 5.42 1.26 -6.46
CA VAL A 303 6.42 1.93 -7.30
C VAL A 303 7.67 1.07 -7.48
N LEU A 304 8.13 0.39 -6.43
CA LEU A 304 9.27 -0.54 -6.56
C LEU A 304 8.94 -1.72 -7.49
N GLN A 305 7.69 -2.20 -7.47
CA GLN A 305 7.25 -3.23 -8.43
C GLN A 305 7.17 -2.70 -9.85
N LEU A 306 6.71 -1.46 -10.05
CA LEU A 306 6.74 -0.79 -11.35
C LEU A 306 8.19 -0.71 -11.89
N LEU A 307 9.17 -0.42 -11.05
CA LEU A 307 10.57 -0.34 -11.48
C LEU A 307 11.19 -1.69 -11.86
N THR A 308 10.86 -2.74 -11.09
CA THR A 308 11.58 -4.01 -11.16
C THR A 308 10.83 -5.14 -11.86
N GLY A 309 9.51 -5.03 -11.98
CA GLY A 309 8.65 -6.14 -12.42
C GLY A 309 8.63 -7.35 -11.47
N LYS A 310 9.17 -7.21 -10.25
CA LYS A 310 9.35 -8.31 -9.28
C LYS A 310 8.20 -8.37 -8.26
N SER A 311 8.17 -9.48 -7.51
CA SER A 311 7.26 -9.65 -6.36
C SER A 311 7.52 -8.63 -5.26
N ALA A 312 6.47 -8.21 -4.55
CA ALA A 312 6.54 -7.28 -3.43
C ALA A 312 7.40 -7.78 -2.25
N MET A 313 7.54 -9.11 -2.10
CA MET A 313 8.26 -9.70 -0.97
C MET A 313 9.74 -9.29 -0.97
N GLY A 314 10.15 -8.52 0.04
CA GLY A 314 11.54 -8.08 0.22
C GLY A 314 12.03 -7.05 -0.80
N ILE A 315 11.14 -6.49 -1.61
CA ILE A 315 11.50 -5.64 -2.75
C ILE A 315 12.27 -4.38 -2.35
N SER A 316 11.87 -3.71 -1.25
CA SER A 316 12.56 -2.52 -0.73
C SER A 316 14.02 -2.80 -0.43
N ARG A 317 14.31 -3.92 0.25
CA ARG A 317 15.68 -4.32 0.59
C ARG A 317 16.51 -4.65 -0.66
N ILE A 318 15.90 -5.33 -1.64
CA ILE A 318 16.59 -5.67 -2.90
C ILE A 318 17.02 -4.40 -3.63
N VAL A 319 16.10 -3.44 -3.78
CA VAL A 319 16.37 -2.17 -4.48
C VAL A 319 17.36 -1.31 -3.69
N GLU A 320 17.20 -1.19 -2.37
CA GLU A 320 18.11 -0.45 -1.50
C GLU A 320 19.55 -0.96 -1.60
N ILE A 321 19.76 -2.27 -1.47
CA ILE A 321 21.08 -2.89 -1.60
C ILE A 321 21.67 -2.66 -2.99
N ALA A 322 20.85 -2.76 -4.05
CA ALA A 322 21.30 -2.51 -5.41
C ALA A 322 21.72 -1.05 -5.62
N MET A 323 21.01 -0.09 -5.02
CA MET A 323 21.38 1.32 -5.07
C MET A 323 22.68 1.62 -4.31
N ILE A 324 22.85 1.07 -3.10
CA ILE A 324 24.07 1.27 -2.28
C ILE A 324 25.31 0.71 -2.99
N ASN A 325 25.17 -0.43 -3.68
CA ASN A 325 26.28 -1.07 -4.38
C ASN A 325 26.47 -0.59 -5.83
N ASP A 326 25.75 0.46 -6.25
CA ASP A 326 25.72 0.98 -7.63
C ASP A 326 25.40 -0.08 -8.71
N ARG A 327 24.60 -1.09 -8.34
CA ARG A 327 24.06 -2.15 -9.22
C ARG A 327 22.58 -1.97 -9.51
N PHE A 328 22.07 -0.75 -9.43
CA PHE A 328 20.63 -0.46 -9.57
C PHE A 328 20.06 -0.90 -10.93
N MET A 329 20.85 -0.84 -12.01
CA MET A 329 20.43 -1.30 -13.33
C MET A 329 20.07 -2.79 -13.37
N GLU A 330 20.70 -3.62 -12.54
CA GLU A 330 20.49 -5.08 -12.51
C GLU A 330 19.14 -5.47 -11.90
N VAL A 331 18.52 -4.58 -11.12
CA VAL A 331 17.22 -4.84 -10.50
C VAL A 331 16.04 -4.31 -11.32
N LEU A 332 16.29 -3.43 -12.29
CA LEU A 332 15.28 -2.86 -13.16
C LEU A 332 14.75 -3.89 -14.15
N ASP A 333 13.49 -3.71 -14.53
CA ASP A 333 12.86 -4.50 -15.58
C ASP A 333 13.41 -4.11 -16.95
N TYR A 334 14.30 -4.93 -17.52
CA TYR A 334 14.91 -4.67 -18.83
C TYR A 334 13.91 -4.70 -19.98
N GLU A 335 12.76 -5.36 -19.82
CA GLU A 335 11.71 -5.44 -20.85
C GLU A 335 10.87 -4.16 -20.93
N ALA A 336 10.98 -3.27 -19.92
CA ALA A 336 10.32 -1.95 -19.94
C ALA A 336 11.02 -0.93 -20.86
N GLY A 337 12.14 -1.32 -21.49
CA GLY A 337 12.94 -0.48 -22.38
C GLY A 337 14.13 0.19 -21.70
N ALA A 338 14.71 1.19 -22.37
CA ALA A 338 15.88 1.91 -21.88
C ALA A 338 15.48 2.91 -20.78
N TRP A 339 15.74 2.55 -19.52
CA TRP A 339 15.45 3.39 -18.36
C TRP A 339 16.35 4.65 -18.33
N PRO A 340 15.78 5.85 -18.15
CA PRO A 340 16.57 7.05 -17.92
C PRO A 340 17.13 7.02 -16.50
N MET A 341 18.42 6.70 -16.36
CA MET A 341 18.95 6.24 -15.06
C MET A 341 18.91 7.30 -13.95
N GLU A 342 19.09 8.57 -14.26
CA GLU A 342 19.06 9.64 -13.26
C GLU A 342 17.65 9.82 -12.69
N GLU A 343 16.66 9.94 -13.57
CA GLU A 343 15.24 10.01 -13.24
C GLU A 343 14.77 8.75 -12.51
N THR A 344 15.25 7.58 -12.93
CA THR A 344 14.86 6.29 -12.34
C THR A 344 15.43 6.15 -10.92
N LYS A 345 16.67 6.60 -10.70
CA LYS A 345 17.26 6.66 -9.34
C LYS A 345 16.46 7.59 -8.43
N ARG A 346 15.96 8.73 -8.94
CA ARG A 346 15.09 9.65 -8.17
C ARG A 346 13.75 8.99 -7.80
N LEU A 347 13.10 8.31 -8.75
CA LEU A 347 11.86 7.57 -8.48
C LEU A 347 12.06 6.48 -7.42
N ALA A 348 13.14 5.70 -7.55
CA ALA A 348 13.48 4.64 -6.59
C ALA A 348 13.75 5.21 -5.20
N TYR A 349 14.47 6.33 -5.10
CA TYR A 349 14.73 7.00 -3.82
C TYR A 349 13.44 7.42 -3.12
N VAL A 350 12.50 8.06 -3.83
CA VAL A 350 11.20 8.44 -3.28
C VAL A 350 10.42 7.19 -2.84
N ALA A 351 10.40 6.14 -3.66
CA ALA A 351 9.72 4.90 -3.33
C ALA A 351 10.28 4.23 -2.06
N LEU A 352 11.62 4.17 -1.92
CA LEU A 352 12.27 3.63 -0.72
C LEU A 352 11.91 4.45 0.53
N ARG A 353 11.93 5.79 0.44
CA ARG A 353 11.50 6.69 1.52
C ARG A 353 10.04 6.49 1.91
N CYS A 354 9.16 6.21 0.97
CA CYS A 354 7.77 5.83 1.25
C CYS A 354 7.68 4.49 2.04
N THR A 355 8.63 3.58 1.85
CA THR A 355 8.66 2.27 2.54
C THR A 355 9.37 2.25 3.89
N GLU A 356 9.69 3.41 4.47
CA GLU A 356 10.29 3.49 5.80
C GLU A 356 9.42 2.80 6.87
N LEU A 357 10.07 2.10 7.80
CA LEU A 357 9.38 1.29 8.82
C LEU A 357 8.55 2.16 9.78
N ARG A 358 9.05 3.37 10.07
CA ARG A 358 8.37 4.34 10.92
C ARG A 358 7.59 5.32 10.05
N ARG A 359 6.31 5.53 10.36
CA ARG A 359 5.44 6.45 9.59
C ARG A 359 5.93 7.89 9.59
N ARG A 360 6.56 8.35 10.67
CA ARG A 360 7.12 9.71 10.76
C ARG A 360 8.34 9.97 9.89
N ASP A 361 9.00 8.92 9.41
CA ASP A 361 10.21 9.02 8.56
C ASP A 361 9.84 9.00 7.05
N ARG A 362 8.57 8.67 6.74
CA ARG A 362 8.00 8.69 5.38
C ARG A 362 7.74 10.13 4.92
N PRO A 363 7.91 10.41 3.61
CA PRO A 363 7.70 11.73 3.06
C PRO A 363 6.21 12.08 3.00
N ASP A 364 5.91 13.38 3.02
CA ASP A 364 4.55 13.86 2.79
C ASP A 364 4.12 13.69 1.33
N LEU A 365 2.92 13.14 1.11
CA LEU A 365 2.46 12.79 -0.23
C LEU A 365 2.24 14.04 -1.10
N VAL A 366 1.74 15.13 -0.52
CA VAL A 366 1.39 16.38 -1.23
C VAL A 366 2.61 17.25 -1.48
N ASN A 367 3.45 17.41 -0.45
CA ASN A 367 4.53 18.39 -0.46
C ASN A 367 5.86 17.84 -1.02
N GLU A 368 6.09 16.53 -0.95
CA GLU A 368 7.37 15.92 -1.37
C GLU A 368 7.21 14.93 -2.52
N VAL A 369 6.29 13.97 -2.40
CA VAL A 369 6.15 12.86 -3.35
C VAL A 369 5.54 13.34 -4.67
N LEU A 370 4.33 13.93 -4.62
CA LEU A 370 3.59 14.33 -5.83
C LEU A 370 4.37 15.31 -6.72
N PRO A 371 5.03 16.37 -6.20
CA PRO A 371 5.82 17.29 -7.02
C PRO A 371 7.03 16.62 -7.70
N THR A 372 7.60 15.60 -7.06
CA THR A 372 8.69 14.82 -7.65
C THR A 372 8.17 13.96 -8.80
N LEU A 373 7.04 13.29 -8.59
CA LEU A 373 6.41 12.45 -9.61
C LEU A 373 5.89 13.26 -10.79
N GLU A 374 5.39 14.48 -10.57
CA GLU A 374 4.92 15.37 -11.64
C GLU A 374 6.05 15.71 -12.61
N LYS A 375 7.24 16.07 -12.10
CA LYS A 375 8.44 16.30 -12.92
C LYS A 375 8.86 15.06 -13.72
N LEU A 376 8.77 13.88 -13.11
CA LEU A 376 9.11 12.61 -13.76
C LEU A 376 8.08 12.24 -14.84
N LYS A 377 6.81 12.49 -14.58
CA LYS A 377 5.70 12.30 -15.52
C LYS A 377 5.86 13.23 -16.72
N ASP A 378 6.17 14.51 -16.52
CA ASP A 378 6.42 15.45 -17.61
C ASP A 378 7.64 15.05 -18.46
N TYR A 379 8.68 14.51 -17.83
CA TYR A 379 9.83 13.93 -18.54
C TYR A 379 9.42 12.74 -19.41
N ALA A 380 8.64 11.81 -18.83
CA ALA A 380 8.14 10.63 -19.51
C ALA A 380 7.23 10.97 -20.70
N GLU A 381 6.36 11.97 -20.58
CA GLU A 381 5.49 12.43 -21.67
C GLU A 381 6.31 12.97 -22.85
N LYS A 382 7.32 13.81 -22.58
CA LYS A 382 8.23 14.30 -23.63
C LYS A 382 8.96 13.15 -24.33
N ALA A 383 9.44 12.16 -23.57
CA ALA A 383 10.14 11.00 -24.13
C ALA A 383 9.21 10.12 -24.98
N ARG A 384 7.96 9.93 -24.55
CA ARG A 384 6.94 9.21 -25.32
C ARG A 384 6.63 9.92 -26.63
N ASP A 385 6.42 11.23 -26.59
CA ASP A 385 6.05 12.00 -27.78
C ASP A 385 7.19 11.98 -28.81
N LEU A 386 8.44 12.08 -28.35
CA LEU A 386 9.62 11.85 -29.20
C LEU A 386 9.61 10.46 -29.84
N ALA A 387 9.35 9.40 -29.07
CA ALA A 387 9.30 8.03 -29.58
C ALA A 387 8.21 7.86 -30.67
N LEU A 388 7.06 8.50 -30.51
CA LEU A 388 5.97 8.50 -31.50
C LEU A 388 6.35 9.25 -32.78
N THR A 389 7.09 10.36 -32.69
CA THR A 389 7.56 11.12 -33.87
C THR A 389 8.67 10.43 -34.65
N THR A 390 9.45 9.54 -34.01
CA THR A 390 10.52 8.76 -34.66
C THR A 390 10.05 7.46 -35.29
N SER A 391 8.76 7.10 -35.14
CA SER A 391 8.18 5.93 -35.80
C SER A 391 8.08 6.15 -37.32
N PRO A 392 8.54 5.21 -38.17
CA PRO A 392 8.46 5.33 -39.63
C PRO A 392 7.02 5.31 -40.17
N HIS A 393 6.03 5.04 -39.32
CA HIS A 393 4.61 5.16 -39.63
C HIS A 393 3.93 6.14 -38.67
N PRO A 394 3.31 7.22 -39.17
CA PRO A 394 2.48 8.09 -38.34
C PRO A 394 1.29 7.29 -37.79
N PRO A 395 0.82 7.57 -36.56
CA PRO A 395 -0.38 6.95 -36.03
C PRO A 395 -1.56 7.25 -36.98
N PRO A 396 -2.46 6.27 -37.20
CA PRO A 396 -3.64 6.52 -38.02
C PRO A 396 -4.43 7.67 -37.40
N PRO A 397 -5.01 8.56 -38.24
CA PRO A 397 -5.80 9.68 -37.76
C PRO A 397 -6.95 9.15 -36.87
N PRO A 398 -7.30 9.85 -35.78
CA PRO A 398 -8.44 9.47 -34.95
C PRO A 398 -9.69 9.21 -35.80
N ASN A 399 -10.53 8.25 -35.40
CA ASN A 399 -11.70 7.83 -36.19
C ASN A 399 -12.64 8.98 -36.61
N HIS A 400 -12.66 10.11 -35.91
CA HIS A 400 -13.45 11.28 -36.26
C HIS A 400 -12.90 12.10 -37.45
N PHE A 401 -11.66 11.86 -37.89
CA PHE A 401 -11.07 12.41 -39.12
C PHE A 401 -11.21 11.48 -40.32
N ILE A 402 -11.74 10.27 -40.12
CA ILE A 402 -11.94 9.28 -41.18
C ILE A 402 -13.41 9.31 -41.58
N CYS A 403 -13.70 9.61 -42.84
CA CYS A 403 -15.06 9.53 -43.37
C CYS A 403 -15.58 8.08 -43.26
N PRO A 404 -16.69 7.79 -42.54
CA PRO A 404 -17.17 6.43 -42.33
C PRO A 404 -17.57 5.70 -43.62
N ILE A 405 -17.93 6.46 -44.66
CA ILE A 405 -18.39 5.94 -45.95
C ILE A 405 -17.22 5.76 -46.92
N LEU A 406 -16.33 6.76 -46.98
CA LEU A 406 -15.27 6.82 -47.99
C LEU A 406 -13.93 6.26 -47.49
N LYS A 407 -13.78 6.01 -46.18
CA LYS A 407 -12.53 5.59 -45.52
C LYS A 407 -11.30 6.45 -45.89
N VAL A 408 -11.51 7.71 -46.24
CA VAL A 408 -10.45 8.70 -46.51
C VAL A 408 -10.35 9.71 -45.38
N CYS A 409 -9.14 10.19 -45.14
CA CYS A 409 -8.85 11.20 -44.13
C CYS A 409 -9.27 12.59 -44.62
N LEU A 410 -10.19 13.24 -43.92
CA LEU A 410 -10.62 14.60 -44.21
C LEU A 410 -9.54 15.56 -43.69
N HIS A 411 -8.79 16.19 -44.60
CA HIS A 411 -7.81 17.23 -44.25
C HIS A 411 -8.52 18.57 -44.11
N SER A 412 -8.05 19.40 -43.17
CA SER A 412 -8.46 20.81 -43.02
C SER A 412 -8.00 21.65 -44.20
#